data_AF-A0A936H6D2-F1
#
_entry.id   AF-A0A936H6D2-F1
#
_cell.length_a   1.000
_cell.length_b   1.000
_cell.length_c   1.000
_cell.angle_alpha   90.00
_cell.angle_beta   90.00
_cell.angle_gamma   90.00
#
_symmetry.space_group_name_H-M   'P 1'
#
loop_
_entity.id
_entity.type
_entity.pdbx_description
1 polymer ?
#
loop_
_entity_poly.entity_id
_entity_poly.type
_entity_poly.pdbx_seq_one_letter_code
_entity_poly.pdbx_strand_id
1 'polypeptide(L)' 'MRFEELPSETRHASERAASRFLVAHCYISLDEACQTLELTLPDLWNRILQAANLPESEPPAFSPFC' A
#
# COMPACT_ATOMS: atom_id res chain seq x y z
N MET A 1 -4.38 12.96 -0.80
CA MET A 1 -3.23 13.28 -1.68
C MET A 1 -3.00 12.05 -2.55
N ARG A 2 -2.81 12.23 -3.85
CA ARG A 2 -2.58 11.08 -4.73
C ARG A 2 -1.19 10.52 -4.49
N PHE A 3 -1.04 9.22 -4.69
CA PHE A 3 0.26 8.57 -4.56
C PHE A 3 1.31 9.23 -5.45
N GLU A 4 0.94 9.57 -6.69
CA GLU A 4 1.81 10.15 -7.71
C GLU A 4 2.27 11.58 -7.39
N GLU A 5 1.52 12.28 -6.54
CA GLU A 5 1.85 13.63 -6.07
C GLU A 5 2.88 13.61 -4.93
N LEU A 6 3.13 12.46 -4.32
CA LEU A 6 4.11 12.34 -3.25
C LEU A 6 5.54 12.52 -3.78
N PRO A 7 6.45 13.10 -2.96
CA PRO A 7 7.88 13.08 -3.24
C PRO A 7 8.36 11.66 -3.57
N SER A 8 9.32 11.53 -4.49
CA SER A 8 9.85 10.23 -4.92
C SER A 8 10.34 9.37 -3.75
N GLU A 9 10.99 9.98 -2.77
CA GLU A 9 11.44 9.29 -1.56
C GLU A 9 10.28 8.70 -0.76
N THR A 10 9.20 9.46 -0.61
CA THR A 10 7.99 9.01 0.09
C THR A 10 7.30 7.89 -0.67
N ARG A 11 7.21 7.97 -2.01
CA ARG A 11 6.66 6.89 -2.84
C ARG A 11 7.43 5.58 -2.67
N HIS A 12 8.76 5.64 -2.75
CA HIS A 12 9.61 4.46 -2.53
C HIS A 12 9.48 3.91 -1.11
N ALA A 13 9.33 4.78 -0.11
CA ALA A 13 9.12 4.37 1.27
C ALA A 13 7.77 3.63 1.42
N SER A 14 6.71 4.14 0.80
CA SER A 14 5.38 3.52 0.79
C SER A 14 5.37 2.17 0.06
N GLU A 15 6.00 2.06 -1.11
CA GLU A 15 6.15 0.79 -1.85
C GLU A 15 6.94 -0.24 -1.03
N ARG A 16 8.00 0.20 -0.36
CA ARG A 16 8.80 -0.66 0.52
C ARG A 16 7.99 -1.10 1.74
N ALA A 17 7.19 -0.22 2.33
CA ALA A 17 6.31 -0.56 3.46
C ALA A 17 5.28 -1.62 3.05
N ALA A 18 4.64 -1.44 1.89
CA ALA A 18 3.70 -2.42 1.34
C ALA A 18 4.38 -3.77 1.05
N SER A 19 5.56 -3.76 0.41
CA SER A 19 6.32 -4.99 0.15
C SER A 19 6.71 -5.71 1.44
N ARG A 20 7.13 -4.98 2.48
CA ARG A 20 7.47 -5.57 3.77
C ARG A 20 6.24 -6.15 4.48
N PHE A 21 5.10 -5.48 4.38
CA PHE A 21 3.83 -6.00 4.91
C PHE A 21 3.46 -7.32 4.24
N LEU A 22 3.50 -7.39 2.90
CA LEU A 22 3.20 -8.62 2.17
C LEU A 22 4.10 -9.78 2.60
N VAL A 23 5.42 -9.55 2.67
CA VAL A 23 6.39 -10.56 3.09
C VAL A 23 6.17 -11.01 4.54
N ALA A 24 5.91 -10.07 5.46
CA ALA A 24 5.72 -10.38 6.88
C ALA A 24 4.47 -11.24 7.15
N HIS A 25 3.45 -11.11 6.30
CA HIS A 25 2.19 -11.83 6.42
C HIS A 25 2.02 -12.96 5.39
N CYS A 26 3.07 -13.26 4.60
CA CYS A 26 3.06 -14.27 3.53
C CYS A 26 1.99 -14.06 2.46
N TYR A 27 1.64 -12.81 2.16
CA TYR A 27 0.77 -12.45 1.05
C TYR A 27 1.56 -12.26 -0.25
N ILE A 28 0.98 -12.69 -1.36
CA ILE A 28 1.50 -12.57 -2.72
C ILE A 28 1.15 -11.20 -3.31
N SER A 29 -0.04 -10.66 -3.00
CA SER A 29 -0.50 -9.36 -3.51
C SER A 29 -1.32 -8.58 -2.49
N LEU A 30 -1.49 -7.27 -2.73
CA LEU A 30 -2.39 -6.43 -1.94
C LEU A 30 -3.85 -6.88 -2.07
N ASP A 31 -4.26 -7.40 -3.24
CA ASP A 31 -5.61 -7.95 -3.44
C ASP A 31 -5.85 -9.19 -2.56
N GLU A 32 -4.87 -10.10 -2.48
CA GLU A 32 -4.95 -11.26 -1.58
C GLU A 32 -5.03 -10.83 -0.11
N ALA A 33 -4.23 -9.84 0.28
CA ALA A 33 -4.27 -9.29 1.62
C ALA A 33 -5.64 -8.65 1.91
N CYS A 34 -6.23 -7.92 0.96
CA CYS A 34 -7.57 -7.34 1.10
C CYS A 34 -8.63 -8.43 1.29
N GLN A 35 -8.59 -9.49 0.47
CA GLN A 35 -9.53 -10.61 0.58
C GLN A 35 -9.38 -11.35 1.92
N THR A 36 -8.15 -11.64 2.33
CA THR A 36 -7.88 -12.40 3.56
C THR A 36 -8.25 -11.61 4.82
N LEU A 37 -8.07 -10.29 4.80
CA LEU A 37 -8.34 -9.42 5.94
C LEU A 37 -9.75 -8.81 5.91
N GLU A 38 -10.54 -9.09 4.88
CA GLU A 38 -11.85 -8.49 4.63
C GLU A 38 -11.80 -6.94 4.65
N LEU A 39 -10.74 -6.38 4.06
CA LEU A 39 -10.49 -4.93 3.99
C LEU A 39 -10.61 -4.43 2.55
N THR A 40 -11.00 -3.16 2.42
CA THR A 40 -10.85 -2.46 1.14
C THR A 40 -9.38 -2.09 0.90
N LEU A 41 -8.98 -1.94 -0.36
CA LEU A 41 -7.62 -1.50 -0.70
C LEU A 41 -7.22 -0.18 -0.02
N PRO A 42 -8.08 0.87 0.00
CA PRO A 42 -7.79 2.09 0.76
C PRO A 42 -7.57 1.85 2.25
N ASP A 43 -8.38 0.99 2.89
CA ASP A 43 -8.24 0.70 4.32
C ASP A 43 -6.94 -0.05 4.63
N LEU A 44 -6.62 -1.06 3.81
CA LEU A 44 -5.38 -1.82 3.93
C LEU A 44 -4.17 -0.88 3.73
N TRP A 45 -4.21 -0.04 2.71
CA TRP A 45 -3.14 0.89 2.39
C TRP A 45 -2.89 1.88 3.53
N ASN A 46 -3.95 2.49 4.07
CA ASN A 46 -3.84 3.39 5.21
C ASN A 46 -3.24 2.69 6.43
N ARG A 47 -3.62 1.44 6.71
CA ARG A 47 -3.01 0.66 7.81
C ARG A 47 -1.50 0.45 7.60
N ILE A 48 -1.08 0.13 6.38
CA ILE A 48 0.34 -0.04 6.04
C ILE A 48 1.11 1.27 6.25
N LEU A 49 0.57 2.39 5.77
CA LEU A 49 1.21 3.69 5.91
C LEU A 49 1.30 4.15 7.36
N GLN A 50 0.22 4.00 8.12
CA GLN A 50 0.19 4.32 9.55
C GLN A 50 1.19 3.47 10.34
N ALA A 51 1.27 2.17 10.05
CA ALA A 51 2.25 1.28 10.68
C ALA A 51 3.71 1.67 10.35
N ALA A 52 3.94 2.29 9.18
CA ALA A 52 5.25 2.74 8.74
C ALA A 52 5.56 4.21 9.11
N ASN A 53 4.66 4.92 9.82
CA ASN A 53 4.72 6.36 10.07
C ASN A 53 4.90 7.20 8.78
N LEU A 54 4.24 6.77 7.70
CA LEU A 54 4.25 7.46 6.41
C LEU A 54 3.00 8.34 6.27
N PRO A 55 3.07 9.44 5.49
CA PRO A 55 1.93 10.30 5.26
C PRO A 55 0.81 9.54 4.53
N GLU A 56 -0.43 9.78 4.93
CA GLU A 56 -1.60 9.21 4.27
C GLU A 56 -1.65 9.63 2.79
N SER A 57 -1.93 8.65 1.93
CA SER A 57 -2.07 8.83 0.50
C SER A 57 -3.08 7.85 -0.05
N GLU A 58 -3.65 8.17 -1.20
CA GLU A 58 -4.38 7.16 -1.97
C GLU A 58 -3.43 6.01 -2.31
N PRO A 59 -3.90 4.76 -2.37
CA PRO A 59 -3.10 3.67 -2.92
C PRO A 59 -2.64 4.05 -4.34
N PRO A 60 -1.44 3.62 -4.76
CA PRO A 60 -1.02 3.80 -6.14
C PRO A 60 -2.12 3.28 -7.06
N ALA A 61 -2.39 3.98 -8.15
CA ALA A 61 -3.31 3.49 -9.16
C ALA A 61 -2.72 2.19 -9.73
N PHE A 62 -3.10 1.05 -9.17
CA PHE A 62 -2.94 -0.26 -9.80
C PHE A 62 -3.93 -0.30 -10.94
N SER A 63 -3.55 0.31 -12.07
CA SER A 63 -4.23 0.03 -13.33
C SER A 63 -3.72 -1.34 -13.78
N PRO A 64 -4.54 -2.41 -13.76
CA PRO A 64 -4.13 -3.68 -14.33
C PRO A 64 -4.02 -3.48 -15.84
N PHE A 65 -2.82 -3.11 -16.31
CA PHE A 65 -2.46 -2.89 -17.71
C PHE A 65 -3.34 -1.83 -18.42
N CYS A 66 -2.84 -0.61 -18.54
CA CYS A 66 -3.23 0.26 -19.65
C CYS A 66 -2.54 -0.20 -20.94
#